data_AF-A0A930T8I8-F1
#
_entry.id   AF-A0A930T8I8-F1
#
_cell.length_a   1.000
_cell.length_b   1.000
_cell.length_c   1.000
_cell.angle_alpha   90.00
_cell.angle_beta   90.00
_cell.angle_gamma   90.00
#
_symmetry.space_group_name_H-M   'P 1'
#
loop_
_entity.id
_entity.type
_entity.pdbx_description
1 polymer ?
#
loop_
_entity_poly.entity_id
_entity_poly.type
_entity_poly.pdbx_seq_one_letter_code
_entity_poly.pdbx_strand_id
1 'polypeptide(L)'
;MAAPVQTQIRLPGKYHKQPVISRLTSRYGLIFNITAASSPLGASNEGWFNIELSGNPEKLTNSLSYLQVLGVDLVQVEIANQLKPSQVSEILTNSSTIKSNPQKTINYEQIVISHQLDYQYQYQLLQSQNDITQKWYEYLSNTKSGQVTPETEHNQTARLKLKLGILKRYQRQPIISKLVSDFSLTINITSAILPDNACHDGLFELEIWGKLQQIHASLMYLEKLGMPLLIDASQESENESMII
;
A
#
# COMPACT_ATOMS: atom_id res chain seq x y z
N MET A 1 -6.19 6.77 -23.78
CA MET A 1 -6.16 6.09 -22.47
C MET A 1 -7.46 6.43 -21.75
N ALA A 2 -8.00 5.47 -21.00
CA ALA A 2 -9.19 5.68 -20.18
C ALA A 2 -8.90 6.69 -19.06
N ALA A 3 -9.92 7.43 -18.62
CA ALA A 3 -9.79 8.33 -17.50
C ALA A 3 -9.66 7.49 -16.22
N PRO A 4 -8.87 7.93 -15.22
CA PRO A 4 -8.78 7.22 -13.97
C PRO A 4 -10.13 7.13 -13.24
N VAL A 5 -10.39 6.01 -12.58
CA VAL A 5 -11.53 5.83 -11.67
C VAL A 5 -11.06 6.12 -10.26
N GLN A 6 -11.73 7.05 -9.59
CA GLN A 6 -11.45 7.36 -8.19
C GLN A 6 -12.47 6.64 -7.31
N THR A 7 -11.97 5.99 -6.27
CA THR A 7 -12.83 5.31 -5.29
C THR A 7 -12.18 5.26 -3.92
N GLN A 8 -12.98 5.34 -2.86
CA GLN A 8 -12.55 4.98 -1.53
C GLN A 8 -12.81 3.50 -1.30
N ILE A 9 -11.81 2.79 -0.79
CA ILE A 9 -11.93 1.39 -0.38
C ILE A 9 -11.72 1.24 1.12
N ARG A 10 -12.43 0.29 1.72
CA ARG A 10 -12.17 -0.17 3.10
C ARG A 10 -11.92 -1.66 3.09
N LEU A 11 -10.75 -2.06 3.59
CA LEU A 11 -10.38 -3.46 3.62
C LEU A 11 -10.94 -4.12 4.88
N PRO A 12 -11.61 -5.28 4.75
CA PRO A 12 -11.94 -6.09 5.91
C PRO A 12 -10.68 -6.50 6.66
N GLY A 13 -10.74 -6.47 7.99
CA GLY A 13 -9.58 -6.76 8.86
C GLY A 13 -8.86 -8.07 8.56
N LYS A 14 -9.60 -9.10 8.12
CA LYS A 14 -9.04 -10.41 7.70
C LYS A 14 -8.05 -10.34 6.53
N TYR A 15 -8.01 -9.23 5.79
CA TYR A 15 -7.09 -9.01 4.68
C TYR A 15 -5.97 -8.00 4.97
N HIS A 16 -5.84 -7.48 6.19
CA HIS A 16 -4.76 -6.52 6.52
C HIS A 16 -3.34 -7.11 6.35
N LYS A 17 -3.19 -8.42 6.47
CA LYS A 17 -1.93 -9.14 6.20
C LYS A 17 -1.81 -9.60 4.73
N GLN A 18 -2.72 -9.18 3.84
CA GLN A 18 -2.77 -9.64 2.46
C GLN A 18 -2.58 -8.50 1.45
N PRO A 19 -1.84 -8.74 0.35
CA PRO A 19 -1.53 -7.76 -0.69
C PRO A 19 -2.74 -7.43 -1.60
N VAL A 20 -3.90 -7.06 -1.04
CA VAL A 20 -5.14 -6.87 -1.81
C VAL A 20 -5.01 -5.74 -2.83
N ILE A 21 -4.42 -4.60 -2.44
CA ILE A 21 -4.26 -3.43 -3.32
C ILE A 21 -3.21 -3.72 -4.41
N SER A 22 -2.07 -4.34 -4.07
CA SER A 22 -1.04 -4.64 -5.08
C SER A 22 -1.48 -5.69 -6.10
N ARG A 23 -2.43 -6.58 -5.75
CA ARG A 23 -3.07 -7.48 -6.72
C ARG A 23 -3.82 -6.74 -7.82
N LEU A 24 -4.25 -5.48 -7.62
CA LEU A 24 -4.82 -4.65 -8.69
C LEU A 24 -3.80 -4.43 -9.83
N THR A 25 -2.53 -4.25 -9.47
CA THR A 25 -1.45 -4.18 -10.46
C THR A 25 -1.01 -5.57 -10.94
N SER A 26 -0.64 -6.47 -10.04
CA SER A 26 -0.01 -7.74 -10.46
C SER A 26 -0.96 -8.70 -11.18
N ARG A 27 -2.27 -8.67 -10.88
CA ARG A 27 -3.26 -9.57 -11.49
C ARG A 27 -4.07 -8.93 -12.60
N TYR A 28 -4.38 -7.63 -12.49
CA TYR A 28 -5.23 -6.94 -13.46
C TYR A 28 -4.45 -5.99 -14.37
N GLY A 29 -3.16 -5.79 -14.15
CA GLY A 29 -2.33 -4.87 -14.94
C GLY A 29 -2.75 -3.41 -14.79
N LEU A 30 -3.40 -3.06 -13.68
CA LEU A 30 -3.83 -1.69 -13.41
C LEU A 30 -2.73 -0.91 -12.71
N ILE A 31 -2.69 0.40 -12.97
CA ILE A 31 -1.89 1.33 -12.20
C ILE A 31 -2.79 1.91 -11.12
N PHE A 32 -2.39 1.78 -9.86
CA PHE A 32 -3.09 2.44 -8.76
C PHE A 32 -2.23 3.56 -8.18
N ASN A 33 -2.87 4.65 -7.78
CA ASN A 33 -2.28 5.65 -6.91
C ASN A 33 -3.11 5.76 -5.64
N ILE A 34 -2.47 5.95 -4.49
CA ILE A 34 -3.16 6.19 -3.22
C ILE A 34 -3.10 7.70 -3.00
N THR A 35 -4.25 8.36 -2.99
CA THR A 35 -4.35 9.82 -2.91
C THR A 35 -4.61 10.31 -1.49
N ALA A 36 -5.21 9.47 -0.66
CA ALA A 36 -5.34 9.67 0.78
C ALA A 36 -5.50 8.30 1.46
N ALA A 37 -5.06 8.19 2.71
CA ALA A 37 -5.18 6.98 3.49
C ALA A 37 -5.20 7.27 4.98
N SER A 38 -6.03 6.54 5.70
CA SER A 38 -5.94 6.45 7.15
C SER A 38 -6.18 5.00 7.54
N SER A 39 -5.09 4.33 7.91
CA SER A 39 -5.11 2.99 8.46
C SER A 39 -4.20 3.00 9.68
N PRO A 40 -4.75 3.11 10.90
CA PRO A 40 -3.95 3.18 12.11
C PRO A 40 -3.18 1.89 12.35
N LEU A 41 -1.98 2.03 12.92
CA LEU A 41 -1.14 0.94 13.39
C LEU A 41 -1.93 0.02 14.35
N GLY A 42 -2.09 -1.25 13.98
CA GLY A 42 -2.59 -2.29 14.88
C GLY A 42 -4.05 -2.14 15.36
N ALA A 43 -4.83 -1.19 14.81
CA ALA A 43 -6.21 -0.99 15.25
C ALA A 43 -7.17 -1.97 14.55
N SER A 44 -8.14 -2.48 15.32
CA SER A 44 -9.28 -3.28 14.85
C SER A 44 -10.27 -2.49 13.98
N ASN A 45 -10.02 -1.20 13.76
CA ASN A 45 -10.84 -0.34 12.92
C ASN A 45 -10.36 -0.43 11.47
N GLU A 46 -11.31 -0.66 10.56
CA GLU A 46 -11.09 -0.76 9.13
C GLU A 46 -10.47 0.53 8.59
N GLY A 47 -9.19 0.47 8.23
CA GLY A 47 -8.52 1.56 7.54
C GLY A 47 -9.16 1.81 6.18
N TRP A 48 -9.09 3.05 5.71
CA TRP A 48 -9.59 3.44 4.39
C TRP A 48 -8.47 3.97 3.50
N PHE A 49 -8.64 3.78 2.19
CA PHE A 49 -7.74 4.26 1.16
C PHE A 49 -8.56 4.91 0.06
N ASN A 50 -8.29 6.18 -0.24
CA ASN A 50 -8.72 6.78 -1.50
C ASN A 50 -7.71 6.36 -2.57
N ILE A 51 -8.20 5.66 -3.59
CA ILE A 51 -7.39 5.15 -4.68
C ILE A 51 -7.86 5.71 -6.01
N GLU A 52 -6.90 5.99 -6.88
CA GLU A 52 -7.10 6.28 -8.28
C GLU A 52 -6.62 5.07 -9.10
N LEU A 53 -7.51 4.50 -9.91
CA LEU A 53 -7.25 3.31 -10.72
C LEU A 53 -7.25 3.67 -12.21
N SER A 54 -6.15 3.35 -12.89
CA SER A 54 -5.98 3.59 -14.32
C SER A 54 -5.59 2.31 -15.05
N GLY A 55 -6.06 2.14 -16.28
CA GLY A 55 -5.66 1.00 -17.10
C GLY A 55 -6.72 0.60 -18.13
N ASN A 56 -6.70 -0.67 -18.51
CA ASN A 56 -7.68 -1.24 -19.42
C ASN A 56 -9.08 -1.27 -18.76
N PRO A 57 -10.16 -0.77 -19.40
CA PRO A 57 -11.50 -0.71 -18.81
C PRO A 57 -12.11 -2.07 -18.42
N GLU A 58 -11.84 -3.12 -19.19
CA GLU A 58 -12.31 -4.47 -18.87
C GLU A 58 -11.59 -5.00 -17.63
N LYS A 59 -10.27 -4.80 -17.55
CA LYS A 59 -9.49 -5.14 -16.36
C LYS A 59 -9.91 -4.33 -15.14
N LEU A 60 -10.28 -3.07 -15.33
CA LEU A 60 -10.83 -2.22 -14.27
C LEU A 60 -12.12 -2.81 -13.71
N THR A 61 -13.07 -3.15 -14.59
CA THR A 61 -14.34 -3.80 -14.20
C THR A 61 -14.07 -5.10 -13.42
N ASN A 62 -13.23 -5.97 -13.96
CA ASN A 62 -12.88 -7.24 -13.33
C ASN A 62 -12.20 -7.04 -11.96
N SER A 63 -11.38 -6.00 -11.81
CA SER A 63 -10.72 -5.68 -10.55
C SER A 63 -11.70 -5.19 -9.47
N LEU A 64 -12.70 -4.39 -9.86
CA LEU A 64 -13.74 -3.92 -8.95
C LEU A 64 -14.61 -5.10 -8.49
N SER A 65 -15.03 -5.98 -9.41
CA SER A 65 -15.73 -7.21 -9.05
C SER A 65 -14.92 -8.10 -8.10
N TYR A 66 -13.60 -8.19 -8.30
CA TYR A 66 -12.72 -8.91 -7.38
C TYR A 66 -12.71 -8.30 -5.97
N LEU A 67 -12.62 -6.97 -5.85
CA LEU A 67 -12.70 -6.29 -4.55
C LEU A 67 -14.04 -6.58 -3.86
N GLN A 68 -15.14 -6.57 -4.61
CA GLN A 68 -16.47 -6.89 -4.09
C GLN A 68 -16.60 -8.34 -3.59
N VAL A 69 -16.07 -9.30 -4.35
CA VAL A 69 -16.05 -10.72 -3.93
C VAL A 69 -15.27 -10.91 -2.63
N LEU A 70 -14.22 -10.12 -2.41
CA LEU A 70 -13.51 -10.14 -1.14
C LEU A 70 -14.32 -9.51 0.01
N GLY A 71 -15.37 -8.75 -0.29
CA GLY A 71 -16.12 -7.96 0.68
C GLY A 71 -15.44 -6.64 1.03
N VAL A 72 -14.64 -6.08 0.11
CA VAL A 72 -14.08 -4.73 0.24
C VAL A 72 -15.19 -3.72 0.01
N ASP A 73 -15.40 -2.82 0.96
CA ASP A 73 -16.39 -1.77 0.80
C ASP A 73 -15.88 -0.71 -0.18
N LEU A 74 -16.68 -0.44 -1.21
CA LEU A 74 -16.41 0.59 -2.21
C LEU A 74 -17.31 1.80 -1.92
N VAL A 75 -16.73 2.89 -1.43
CA VAL A 75 -17.43 4.14 -1.10
C VAL A 75 -17.11 5.15 -2.21
N GLN A 76 -18.14 5.62 -2.92
CA GLN A 76 -18.05 6.58 -4.02
C GLN A 76 -17.12 6.13 -5.16
N VAL A 77 -17.66 5.46 -6.17
CA VAL A 77 -16.92 5.18 -7.41
C VAL A 77 -17.23 6.32 -8.39
N GLU A 78 -16.32 7.28 -8.51
CA GLU A 78 -16.37 8.29 -9.56
C GLU A 78 -15.88 7.65 -10.86
N ILE A 79 -16.81 7.00 -11.53
CA ILE A 79 -16.58 6.44 -12.85
C ILE A 79 -16.69 7.60 -13.82
N ALA A 80 -15.57 8.23 -14.15
CA ALA A 80 -15.53 9.25 -15.18
C ALA A 80 -15.95 8.64 -16.53
N ASN A 81 -17.25 8.75 -16.87
CA ASN A 81 -17.89 8.56 -18.18
C ASN A 81 -17.53 7.32 -19.05
N GLN A 82 -16.97 6.23 -18.49
CA GLN A 82 -16.33 5.18 -19.31
C GLN A 82 -16.79 3.73 -19.12
N LEU A 83 -17.74 3.47 -18.23
CA LEU A 83 -18.42 2.18 -18.16
C LEU A 83 -19.86 2.32 -18.66
N LYS A 84 -20.37 1.30 -19.37
CA LYS A 84 -21.79 1.29 -19.77
C LYS A 84 -22.65 1.35 -18.50
N PRO A 85 -23.74 2.14 -18.45
CA PRO A 85 -24.60 2.23 -17.27
C PRO A 85 -25.04 0.88 -16.71
N SER A 86 -25.22 -0.13 -17.56
CA SER A 86 -25.53 -1.51 -17.17
C SER A 86 -24.43 -2.18 -16.30
N GLN A 87 -23.16 -1.94 -16.60
CA GLN A 87 -22.03 -2.49 -15.84
C GLN A 87 -21.85 -1.76 -14.50
N VAL A 88 -22.11 -0.45 -14.49
CA VAL A 88 -22.10 0.37 -13.26
C VAL A 88 -23.21 -0.05 -12.31
N SER A 89 -24.38 -0.36 -12.86
CA SER A 89 -25.55 -0.82 -12.09
C SER A 89 -25.23 -2.13 -11.37
N GLU A 90 -24.68 -3.14 -12.06
CA GLU A 90 -24.31 -4.43 -11.45
C GLU A 90 -23.25 -4.31 -10.35
N ILE A 91 -22.27 -3.40 -10.52
CA ILE A 91 -21.26 -3.11 -9.50
C ILE A 91 -21.96 -2.46 -8.29
N LEU A 92 -22.81 -1.45 -8.48
CA LEU A 92 -23.42 -0.72 -7.35
C LEU A 92 -24.56 -1.49 -6.67
N THR A 93 -25.28 -2.38 -7.36
CA THR A 93 -26.43 -3.12 -6.80
C THR A 93 -26.05 -4.23 -5.84
N ASN A 94 -24.84 -4.80 -5.99
CA ASN A 94 -24.36 -5.87 -5.10
C ASN A 94 -23.75 -5.34 -3.80
N SER A 95 -23.55 -4.02 -3.69
CA SER A 95 -23.27 -3.31 -2.43
C SER A 95 -24.58 -3.18 -1.61
N SER A 96 -25.18 -4.31 -1.24
CA SER A 96 -26.42 -4.31 -0.47
C SER A 96 -26.18 -3.84 0.96
N THR A 97 -27.00 -2.87 1.39
CA THR A 97 -27.09 -2.25 2.72
C THR A 97 -26.17 -1.06 3.02
N ILE A 98 -26.31 0.03 2.26
CA ILE A 98 -26.10 1.38 2.83
C ILE A 98 -27.23 1.62 3.85
N LYS A 99 -27.06 1.14 5.09
CA LYS A 99 -27.60 1.88 6.22
C LYS A 99 -26.73 3.11 6.32
N SER A 100 -27.18 4.22 5.72
CA SER A 100 -26.69 5.54 6.08
C SER A 100 -26.97 5.68 7.57
N ASN A 101 -25.99 5.39 8.41
CA ASN A 101 -26.04 5.76 9.81
C ASN A 101 -25.77 7.27 9.85
N PRO A 102 -26.79 8.12 10.08
CA PRO A 102 -26.51 9.53 10.25
C PRO A 102 -25.85 9.66 11.63
N GLN A 103 -24.66 10.26 11.67
CA GLN A 103 -23.85 10.49 12.88
C GLN A 103 -22.88 9.35 13.26
N LYS A 104 -21.87 9.16 12.42
CA LYS A 104 -20.49 9.11 12.93
C LYS A 104 -19.61 9.92 11.99
N THR A 105 -19.71 11.24 12.09
CA THR A 105 -18.69 12.14 11.57
C THR A 105 -17.42 11.79 12.34
N ILE A 106 -16.62 10.88 11.80
CA ILE A 106 -15.27 10.65 12.30
C ILE A 106 -14.59 11.99 12.10
N ASN A 107 -14.31 12.69 13.20
CA ASN A 107 -13.64 13.97 13.16
C ASN A 107 -12.18 13.70 12.73
N TYR A 108 -11.95 13.77 11.42
CA TYR A 108 -10.64 13.57 10.78
C TYR A 108 -9.58 14.45 11.44
N GLU A 109 -9.93 15.65 11.88
CA GLU A 109 -9.01 16.53 12.58
C GLU A 109 -8.59 15.95 13.94
N GLN A 110 -9.47 15.31 14.71
CA GLN A 110 -9.09 14.74 16.02
C GLN A 110 -8.23 13.47 15.93
N ILE A 111 -8.45 12.60 14.93
CA ILE A 111 -7.60 11.42 14.69
C ILE A 111 -6.23 11.86 14.17
N VAL A 112 -6.20 12.83 13.26
CA VAL A 112 -4.95 13.36 12.73
C VAL A 112 -4.18 14.09 13.83
N ILE A 113 -4.81 14.94 14.64
CA ILE A 113 -4.14 15.71 15.71
C ILE A 113 -3.53 14.81 16.79
N SER A 114 -4.21 13.73 17.21
CA SER A 114 -3.68 12.82 18.25
C SER A 114 -2.48 11.99 17.78
N HIS A 115 -2.41 11.67 16.48
CA HIS A 115 -1.25 10.98 15.88
C HIS A 115 -0.25 11.92 15.20
N GLN A 116 -0.51 13.24 15.16
CA GLN A 116 0.32 14.20 14.41
C GLN A 116 1.73 14.32 14.99
N LEU A 117 1.88 14.28 16.32
CA LEU A 117 3.19 14.36 16.95
C LEU A 117 4.03 13.10 16.72
N ASP A 118 3.41 11.92 16.86
CA ASP A 118 4.08 10.64 16.58
C ASP A 118 4.46 10.53 15.10
N TYR A 119 3.53 10.90 14.21
CA TYR A 119 3.78 11.02 12.77
C TYR A 119 4.98 11.92 12.46
N GLN A 120 5.00 13.16 12.99
CA GLN A 120 6.10 14.10 12.75
C GLN A 120 7.44 13.57 13.28
N TYR A 121 7.43 12.89 14.43
CA TYR A 121 8.62 12.27 15.01
C TYR A 121 9.14 11.11 14.15
N GLN A 122 8.27 10.18 13.74
CA GLN A 122 8.63 9.06 12.84
C GLN A 122 9.20 9.58 11.51
N TYR A 123 8.65 10.70 11.01
CA TYR A 123 9.16 11.35 9.81
C TYR A 123 10.55 11.96 9.96
N GLN A 124 10.82 12.62 11.08
CA GLN A 124 12.13 13.17 11.36
C GLN A 124 13.18 12.05 11.47
N LEU A 125 12.83 10.92 12.08
CA LEU A 125 13.69 9.73 12.12
C LEU A 125 13.98 9.16 10.72
N LEU A 126 13.00 9.15 9.82
CA LEU A 126 13.20 8.70 8.44
C LEU A 126 14.21 9.57 7.68
N GLN A 127 14.17 10.89 7.87
CA GLN A 127 15.08 11.81 7.17
C GLN A 127 16.52 11.72 7.68
N SER A 128 16.74 11.32 8.94
CA SER A 128 18.08 11.23 9.52
C SER A 128 18.83 9.93 9.21
N GLN A 129 18.14 8.88 8.75
CA GLN A 129 18.73 7.55 8.58
C GLN A 129 18.80 7.06 7.13
N ASN A 130 19.29 7.94 6.24
CA ASN A 130 19.15 7.77 4.78
C ASN A 130 20.34 7.05 4.11
N ASP A 131 20.97 6.07 4.78
CA ASP A 131 21.91 5.15 4.13
C ASP A 131 21.23 3.80 3.89
N ILE A 132 20.44 3.75 2.81
CA ILE A 132 19.64 2.58 2.43
C ILE A 132 20.56 1.41 2.05
N THR A 133 21.69 1.71 1.42
CA THR A 133 22.69 0.72 1.01
C THR A 133 23.26 -0.01 2.23
N GLN A 134 23.72 0.71 3.26
CA GLN A 134 24.24 0.09 4.48
C GLN A 134 23.18 -0.78 5.17
N LYS A 135 21.97 -0.25 5.36
CA LYS A 135 20.87 -0.99 6.00
C LYS A 135 20.44 -2.24 5.24
N TRP A 136 20.51 -2.21 3.91
CA TRP A 136 20.26 -3.40 3.10
C TRP A 136 21.29 -4.50 3.36
N TYR A 137 22.58 -4.14 3.43
CA TYR A 137 23.63 -5.12 3.76
C TYR A 137 23.54 -5.61 5.21
N GLU A 138 23.16 -4.75 6.16
CA GLU A 138 22.86 -5.15 7.55
C GLU A 138 21.68 -6.13 7.61
N TYR A 139 20.61 -5.88 6.85
CA TYR A 139 19.49 -6.81 6.73
C TYR A 139 19.95 -8.18 6.19
N LEU A 140 20.74 -8.20 5.12
CA LEU A 140 21.25 -9.44 4.55
C LEU A 140 22.12 -10.21 5.54
N SER A 141 23.04 -9.53 6.23
CA SER A 141 23.94 -10.18 7.19
C SER A 141 23.19 -10.73 8.42
N ASN A 142 22.16 -10.01 8.90
CA ASN A 142 21.38 -10.41 10.06
C ASN A 142 20.36 -11.52 9.76
N THR A 143 19.86 -11.62 8.52
CA THR A 143 18.79 -12.56 8.16
C THR A 143 19.27 -13.78 7.39
N LYS A 144 20.49 -13.78 6.85
CA LYS A 144 21.05 -14.91 6.09
C LYS A 144 22.38 -15.35 6.71
N SER A 145 22.31 -16.27 7.68
CA SER A 145 23.46 -16.91 8.36
C SER A 145 24.30 -17.85 7.46
N GLY A 146 24.19 -17.79 6.13
CA GLY A 146 24.90 -18.67 5.21
C GLY A 146 25.63 -17.88 4.13
N GLN A 147 26.75 -18.39 3.61
CA GLN A 147 27.50 -17.74 2.53
C GLN A 147 26.59 -17.52 1.31
N VAL A 148 26.12 -16.29 1.18
CA VAL A 148 25.39 -15.83 0.01
C VAL A 148 26.42 -15.69 -1.12
N THR A 149 26.43 -16.64 -2.05
CA THR A 149 27.23 -16.52 -3.28
C THR A 149 26.43 -15.76 -4.35
N PRO A 150 27.07 -15.01 -5.26
CA PRO A 150 26.39 -14.26 -6.32
C PRO A 150 25.45 -15.11 -7.19
N GLU A 151 25.76 -16.41 -7.35
CA GLU A 151 24.94 -17.37 -8.10
C GLU A 151 23.67 -17.79 -7.34
N THR A 152 23.71 -17.82 -6.00
CA THR A 152 22.55 -18.11 -5.15
C THR A 152 21.64 -16.91 -4.88
N GLU A 153 22.11 -15.68 -5.05
CA GLU A 153 21.30 -14.46 -4.83
C GLU A 153 20.15 -14.30 -5.83
N HIS A 154 20.32 -14.79 -7.06
CA HIS A 154 19.44 -14.46 -8.18
C HIS A 154 18.02 -15.04 -8.04
N ASN A 155 17.87 -16.15 -7.31
CA ASN A 155 16.58 -16.82 -7.11
C ASN A 155 16.09 -16.82 -5.66
N GLN A 156 16.87 -16.26 -4.72
CA GLN A 156 16.43 -16.14 -3.34
C GLN A 156 15.33 -15.09 -3.23
N THR A 157 14.22 -15.49 -2.61
CA THR A 157 13.14 -14.58 -2.22
C THR A 157 13.31 -14.14 -0.79
N ALA A 158 12.87 -12.93 -0.49
CA ALA A 158 12.83 -12.38 0.85
C ALA A 158 11.53 -11.63 1.10
N ARG A 159 11.27 -11.42 2.39
CA ARG A 159 10.19 -10.62 2.94
C ARG A 159 10.82 -9.53 3.78
N LEU A 160 10.61 -8.28 3.38
CA LEU A 160 11.20 -7.11 4.01
C LEU A 160 10.09 -6.20 4.53
N LYS A 161 10.17 -5.80 5.80
CA LYS A 161 9.34 -4.74 6.34
C LYS A 161 10.09 -3.42 6.28
N LEU A 162 9.41 -2.36 5.89
CA LEU A 162 9.99 -1.04 5.81
C LEU A 162 8.96 0.05 6.06
N LYS A 163 9.44 1.23 6.45
CA LYS A 163 8.66 2.46 6.46
C LYS A 163 9.11 3.34 5.29
N LEU A 164 8.16 3.88 4.54
CA LEU A 164 8.36 4.72 3.37
C LEU A 164 7.63 6.04 3.55
N GLY A 165 8.36 7.15 3.44
CA GLY A 165 7.80 8.49 3.33
C GLY A 165 7.49 8.84 1.87
N ILE A 166 6.21 9.02 1.54
CA ILE A 166 5.75 9.55 0.26
C ILE A 166 5.68 11.07 0.36
N LEU A 167 6.66 11.74 -0.24
CA LEU A 167 6.73 13.19 -0.21
C LEU A 167 5.57 13.82 -0.99
N LYS A 168 5.12 15.00 -0.56
CA LYS A 168 4.02 15.75 -1.20
C LYS A 168 4.13 15.80 -2.73
N ARG A 169 5.33 16.07 -3.25
CA ARG A 169 5.62 16.15 -4.69
C ARG A 169 5.39 14.84 -5.47
N TYR A 170 5.32 13.71 -4.77
CA TYR A 170 5.09 12.39 -5.33
C TYR A 170 3.68 11.83 -5.06
N GLN A 171 2.80 12.55 -4.35
CA GLN A 171 1.44 12.05 -4.02
C GLN A 171 0.54 11.84 -5.25
N ARG A 172 0.84 12.52 -6.37
CA ARG A 172 0.15 12.31 -7.66
C ARG A 172 0.83 11.24 -8.52
N GLN A 173 1.89 10.60 -8.02
CA GLN A 173 2.62 9.57 -8.74
C GLN A 173 2.36 8.19 -8.11
N PRO A 174 2.15 7.15 -8.92
CA PRO A 174 1.79 5.82 -8.44
C PRO A 174 3.03 5.06 -7.93
N ILE A 175 3.76 5.61 -6.96
CA ILE A 175 5.07 5.10 -6.52
C ILE A 175 4.96 3.64 -6.07
N ILE A 176 4.01 3.31 -5.20
CA ILE A 176 3.84 1.94 -4.69
C ILE A 176 3.42 0.98 -5.81
N SER A 177 2.55 1.42 -6.74
CA SER A 177 2.17 0.60 -7.91
C SER A 177 3.35 0.36 -8.85
N LYS A 178 4.27 1.33 -9.02
CA LYS A 178 5.52 1.15 -9.77
C LYS A 178 6.44 0.11 -9.12
N LEU A 179 6.52 0.06 -7.80
CA LEU A 179 7.27 -1.00 -7.12
C LEU A 179 6.72 -2.39 -7.48
N VAL A 180 5.41 -2.51 -7.66
CA VAL A 180 4.76 -3.77 -8.09
C VAL A 180 5.01 -4.04 -9.57
N SER A 181 4.77 -3.07 -10.46
CA SER A 181 4.85 -3.28 -11.91
C SER A 181 6.29 -3.40 -12.42
N ASP A 182 7.17 -2.50 -11.98
CA ASP A 182 8.48 -2.33 -12.60
C ASP A 182 9.51 -3.28 -11.98
N PHE A 183 9.29 -3.67 -10.71
CA PHE A 183 10.18 -4.56 -9.97
C PHE A 183 9.55 -5.92 -9.66
N SER A 184 8.32 -6.17 -10.10
CA SER A 184 7.60 -7.45 -9.87
C SER A 184 7.47 -7.82 -8.39
N LEU A 185 7.34 -6.81 -7.50
CA LEU A 185 7.19 -7.03 -6.07
C LEU A 185 5.74 -7.28 -5.68
N THR A 186 5.54 -8.12 -4.67
CA THR A 186 4.26 -8.16 -3.95
C THR A 186 4.35 -7.23 -2.76
N ILE A 187 3.42 -6.29 -2.62
CA ILE A 187 3.42 -5.31 -1.53
C ILE A 187 2.15 -5.45 -0.72
N ASN A 188 2.30 -5.64 0.58
CA ASN A 188 1.25 -5.45 1.56
C ASN A 188 1.44 -4.09 2.25
N ILE A 189 0.34 -3.37 2.46
CA ILE A 189 0.35 -2.08 3.17
C ILE A 189 -0.21 -2.36 4.56
N THR A 190 0.66 -2.37 5.57
CA THR A 190 0.27 -2.73 6.95
C THR A 190 -0.26 -1.53 7.72
N SER A 191 0.20 -0.33 7.37
CA SER A 191 -0.27 0.94 7.92
C SER A 191 -0.04 2.05 6.90
N ALA A 192 -0.91 3.05 6.91
CA ALA A 192 -0.77 4.21 6.03
C ALA A 192 -1.41 5.45 6.66
N ILE A 193 -0.68 6.55 6.61
CA ILE A 193 -1.17 7.88 6.94
C ILE A 193 -0.80 8.78 5.77
N LEU A 194 -1.81 9.17 5.00
CA LEU A 194 -1.66 10.12 3.90
C LEU A 194 -2.84 11.09 3.98
N PRO A 195 -2.63 12.32 4.45
CA PRO A 195 -3.71 13.29 4.57
C PRO A 195 -4.24 13.68 3.19
N ASP A 196 -5.57 13.69 3.08
CA ASP A 196 -6.24 14.33 1.95
C ASP A 196 -5.88 15.82 1.98
N ASN A 197 -5.55 16.43 0.84
CA ASN A 197 -5.11 17.83 0.63
C ASN A 197 -3.61 18.21 0.75
N ALA A 198 -2.68 17.25 0.76
CA ALA A 198 -1.27 17.49 0.43
C ALA A 198 -0.53 18.52 1.31
N CYS A 199 -1.02 18.93 2.47
CA CYS A 199 -0.26 19.86 3.33
C CYS A 199 1.04 19.21 3.85
N HIS A 200 1.02 17.90 4.05
CA HIS A 200 2.12 17.11 4.59
C HIS A 200 2.46 15.93 3.66
N ASP A 201 3.62 15.31 3.88
CA ASP A 201 4.01 14.04 3.25
C ASP A 201 3.04 12.90 3.69
N GLY A 202 3.25 11.64 3.28
CA GLY A 202 2.44 10.50 3.73
C GLY A 202 3.25 9.24 4.08
N LEU A 203 3.08 8.71 5.30
CA LEU A 203 3.87 7.58 5.82
C LEU A 203 3.19 6.27 5.47
N PHE A 204 3.95 5.32 4.94
CA PHE A 204 3.49 3.98 4.66
C PHE A 204 4.38 2.98 5.36
N GLU A 205 3.79 2.05 6.11
CA GLU A 205 4.47 0.83 6.50
C GLU A 205 4.13 -0.26 5.50
N LEU A 206 5.17 -0.79 4.89
CA LEU A 206 5.09 -1.73 3.80
C LEU A 206 5.77 -3.02 4.20
N GLU A 207 5.19 -4.09 3.70
CA GLU A 207 5.82 -5.39 3.69
C GLU A 207 5.95 -5.84 2.24
N ILE A 208 7.19 -5.99 1.79
CA ILE A 208 7.53 -6.27 0.39
C ILE A 208 8.07 -7.69 0.26
N TRP A 209 7.56 -8.43 -0.73
CA TRP A 209 7.99 -9.79 -1.06
C TRP A 209 8.46 -9.84 -2.51
N GLY A 210 9.58 -10.50 -2.73
CA GLY A 210 10.15 -10.66 -4.07
C GLY A 210 11.53 -11.28 -4.04
N LYS A 211 12.16 -11.37 -5.21
CA LYS A 211 13.57 -11.79 -5.30
C LYS A 211 14.46 -10.72 -4.68
N LEU A 212 15.59 -11.11 -4.07
CA LEU A 212 16.53 -10.18 -3.45
C LEU A 212 16.96 -9.06 -4.40
N GLN A 213 17.26 -9.40 -5.65
CA GLN A 213 17.66 -8.41 -6.66
C GLN A 213 16.53 -7.45 -7.05
N GLN A 214 15.28 -7.92 -7.09
CA GLN A 214 14.12 -7.08 -7.34
C GLN A 214 13.88 -6.11 -6.18
N ILE A 215 13.99 -6.62 -4.94
CA ILE A 215 13.90 -5.80 -3.73
C ILE A 215 15.00 -4.74 -3.76
N HIS A 216 16.27 -5.14 -3.91
CA HIS A 216 17.40 -4.23 -3.96
C HIS A 216 17.24 -3.16 -5.05
N ALA A 217 16.89 -3.54 -6.29
CA ALA A 217 16.65 -2.59 -7.37
C ALA A 217 15.53 -1.59 -7.06
N SER A 218 14.47 -2.05 -6.37
CA SER A 218 13.37 -1.17 -5.95
C SER A 218 13.79 -0.17 -4.87
N LEU A 219 14.69 -0.58 -3.95
CA LEU A 219 15.25 0.29 -2.92
C LEU A 219 16.15 1.37 -3.54
N MET A 220 17.01 1.01 -4.49
CA MET A 220 17.82 1.97 -5.26
C MET A 220 16.97 2.95 -6.05
N TYR A 221 15.83 2.50 -6.58
CA TYR A 221 14.87 3.39 -7.23
C TYR A 221 14.27 4.43 -6.26
N LEU A 222 13.84 4.00 -5.07
CA LEU A 222 13.33 4.89 -4.02
C LEU A 222 14.40 5.87 -3.54
N GLU A 223 15.65 5.41 -3.38
CA GLU A 223 16.81 6.25 -3.04
C GLU A 223 17.06 7.31 -4.11
N LYS A 224 17.05 6.93 -5.39
CA LYS A 224 17.22 7.86 -6.51
C LYS A 224 16.12 8.93 -6.57
N LEU A 225 14.91 8.62 -6.10
CA LEU A 225 13.82 9.60 -5.96
C LEU A 225 14.00 10.52 -4.74
N GLY A 226 14.95 10.22 -3.85
CA GLY A 226 15.18 10.90 -2.59
C GLY A 226 14.06 10.65 -1.58
N MET A 227 13.49 9.43 -1.58
CA MET A 227 12.40 9.07 -0.68
C MET A 227 12.94 8.65 0.69
N PRO A 228 12.45 9.23 1.80
CA PRO A 228 12.83 8.79 3.14
C PRO A 228 12.39 7.34 3.36
N LEU A 229 13.31 6.48 3.80
CA LEU A 229 13.08 5.05 3.98
C LEU A 229 13.74 4.53 5.25
N LEU A 230 13.05 3.64 5.96
CA LEU A 230 13.59 2.88 7.08
C LEU A 230 13.34 1.39 6.84
N ILE A 231 14.41 0.62 6.69
CA ILE A 231 14.32 -0.85 6.67
C ILE A 231 14.20 -1.33 8.12
N ASP A 232 13.17 -2.14 8.40
CA ASP A 232 13.06 -2.83 9.68
C ASP A 232 13.83 -4.15 9.59
N ALA A 233 15.02 -4.17 10.20
CA ALA A 233 15.84 -5.37 10.29
C ALA A 233 15.42 -6.31 11.44
N SER A 234 14.32 -5.99 12.15
CA SER A 234 13.82 -6.84 13.22
C SER A 234 13.32 -8.16 12.63
N GLN A 235 13.90 -9.25 13.10
CA GLN A 235 13.43 -10.61 12.79
C GLN A 235 11.95 -10.71 13.16
N GLU A 236 11.08 -11.13 12.23
CA GLU A 236 9.77 -11.64 12.64
C GLU A 236 10.05 -12.85 13.53
N SER A 237 9.77 -12.73 14.83
CA SER A 237 9.71 -13.92 15.66
C SER A 237 8.65 -14.84 15.05
N GLU A 238 9.06 -16.00 14.52
CA GLU A 238 8.19 -17.11 14.09
C GLU A 238 7.47 -17.77 15.28
N ASN A 239 6.99 -16.97 16.24
CA ASN A 239 6.25 -17.40 17.42
C ASN A 239 4.82 -16.86 17.37
N GLU A 240 4.12 -17.05 16.26
CA GLU A 240 2.66 -17.20 16.29
C GLU A 240 2.36 -18.59 15.74
N SER A 241 2.54 -19.56 16.62
CA SER A 241 2.19 -20.96 16.45
C SER A 241 0.86 -21.10 15.72
N MET A 242 0.83 -22.02 14.75
CA MET A 242 -0.40 -22.65 14.29
C MET A 242 -1.30 -22.94 15.50
N ILE A 243 -2.40 -22.22 15.62
CA ILE A 243 -3.58 -22.79 16.24
C ILE A 243 -4.23 -23.60 15.13
N ILE A 244 -3.95 -24.90 15.17
CA ILE A 244 -4.64 -25.96 14.42
C ILE A 244 -6.09 -26.00 14.88
#